data_AF-A0A800H953-F1
#
_entry.id   AF-A0A800H953-F1
#
_cell.length_a   1.000
_cell.length_b   1.000
_cell.length_c   1.000
_cell.angle_alpha   90.00
_cell.angle_beta   90.00
_cell.angle_gamma   90.00
#
_symmetry.space_group_name_H-M   'P 1'
#
loop_
_entity.id
_entity.type
_entity.pdbx_description
1 polymer ?
#
loop_
_entity_poly.entity_id
_entity_poly.type
_entity_poly.pdbx_seq_one_letter_code
_entity_poly.pdbx_strand_id
1 'polypeptide(L)'
;MLEAVVAVIEIVILFGFAFPIWANRVIDVPSSDESVHLRVVAQQFAWNVHYPGPDGKFGDARPDLVDEQENPIGLDRSSDNSSDDFYTVNQLHVPVNKKIRIDLTSL
;
A
#
# COMPACT_ATOMS: atom_id res chain seq x y z
N MET A 1 24.42 36.72 16.15
CA MET A 1 24.93 36.71 14.76
C MET A 1 25.17 35.28 14.27
N LEU A 2 25.90 34.43 15.01
CA LEU A 2 26.10 33.01 14.64
C LEU A 2 24.79 32.24 14.43
N GLU A 3 23.83 32.36 15.36
CA GLU A 3 22.53 31.70 15.29
C GLU A 3 21.74 32.08 14.03
N ALA A 4 21.80 33.35 13.62
CA ALA A 4 21.15 33.81 12.40
C ALA A 4 21.78 33.21 11.14
N VAL A 5 23.11 33.04 11.11
CA VAL A 5 23.81 32.39 10.00
C VAL A 5 23.45 30.90 9.92
N VAL A 6 23.42 30.21 11.06
CA VAL A 6 23.00 28.81 11.14
C VAL A 6 21.55 28.65 10.64
N ALA A 7 20.64 29.51 11.09
CA ALA A 7 19.24 29.47 10.66
C ALA A 7 19.08 29.67 9.14
N VAL A 8 19.84 30.60 8.53
CA VAL A 8 19.80 30.82 7.08
C VAL A 8 20.32 29.59 6.33
N ILE A 9 21.43 28.99 6.77
CA ILE A 9 21.96 27.77 6.17
C ILE A 9 20.94 26.63 6.25
N GLU A 10 20.29 26.46 7.39
CA GLU A 10 19.29 25.43 7.60
C GLU A 10 18.08 25.61 6.68
N ILE A 11 17.57 26.84 6.52
CA ILE A 11 16.49 27.15 5.57
C ILE A 11 16.90 26.74 4.14
N VAL A 12 18.13 27.07 3.72
CA VAL A 12 18.63 26.70 2.38
C VAL A 12 18.70 25.19 2.22
N ILE A 13 19.20 24.45 3.21
CA ILE A 13 19.29 22.99 3.14
C ILE A 13 17.89 22.36 3.13
N LEU A 14 16.99 22.85 3.98
CA LEU A 14 15.64 22.32 4.13
C LEU A 14 14.82 22.50 2.83
N PHE A 15 14.76 23.72 2.30
CA PHE A 15 13.98 24.01 1.10
C PHE A 15 14.69 23.63 -0.21
N GLY A 16 16.02 23.71 -0.26
CA GLY A 16 16.80 23.39 -1.44
C GLY A 16 17.02 21.89 -1.65
N PHE A 17 17.05 21.09 -0.57
CA PHE A 17 17.39 19.67 -0.64
C PHE A 17 16.36 18.78 0.06
N ALA A 18 16.10 19.01 1.36
CA ALA A 18 15.32 18.07 2.15
C ALA A 18 13.88 17.91 1.62
N PHE A 19 13.18 19.02 1.37
CA PHE A 19 11.82 19.00 0.83
C PHE A 19 11.74 18.37 -0.56
N PRO A 20 12.54 18.77 -1.57
CA PRO A 20 12.52 18.13 -2.88
C PRO A 20 12.82 16.63 -2.85
N ILE A 21 13.81 16.20 -2.06
CA ILE A 21 14.17 14.78 -1.94
C ILE A 21 13.02 13.99 -1.29
N TRP A 22 12.44 14.51 -0.22
CA TRP A 22 11.29 13.89 0.44
C TRP A 22 10.09 13.80 -0.51
N ALA A 23 9.76 14.87 -1.22
CA ALA A 23 8.65 14.92 -2.16
C ALA A 23 8.79 13.86 -3.26
N ASN A 24 9.96 13.77 -3.90
CA ASN A 24 10.24 12.76 -4.93
C ASN A 24 10.16 11.33 -4.39
N ARG A 25 10.47 11.11 -3.11
CA ARG A 25 10.47 9.76 -2.53
C ARG A 25 9.10 9.31 -2.04
N VAL A 26 8.30 10.23 -1.50
CA VAL A 26 7.09 9.87 -0.74
C VAL A 26 5.80 10.15 -1.51
N ILE A 27 5.79 11.14 -2.40
CA ILE A 27 4.57 11.58 -3.07
C ILE A 27 4.38 10.89 -4.43
N ASP A 28 5.43 10.29 -5.00
CA ASP A 28 5.38 9.61 -6.31
C ASP A 28 4.82 8.17 -6.20
N VAL A 29 3.65 8.03 -5.57
CA VAL A 29 2.88 6.79 -5.55
C VAL A 29 1.94 6.79 -6.75
N PRO A 30 2.00 5.78 -7.64
CA PRO A 30 1.12 5.75 -8.79
C PRO A 30 -0.34 5.63 -8.36
N SER A 31 -1.24 6.21 -9.14
CA SER A 31 -2.67 6.01 -8.97
C SER A 31 -3.05 4.56 -9.29
N SER A 32 -4.19 4.11 -8.76
CA SER A 32 -4.67 2.73 -8.94
C SER A 32 -5.00 2.39 -10.40
N ASP A 33 -5.31 3.39 -11.24
CA ASP A 33 -5.56 3.23 -12.67
C ASP A 33 -4.28 3.14 -13.51
N GLU A 34 -3.15 3.66 -13.02
CA GLU A 34 -1.84 3.61 -13.70
C GLU A 34 -0.94 2.46 -13.22
N SER A 35 -1.43 1.64 -12.28
CA SER A 35 -0.64 0.59 -11.63
C SER A 35 -1.43 -0.68 -11.38
N VAL A 36 -0.71 -1.78 -11.17
CA VAL A 36 -1.30 -2.98 -10.60
C VAL A 36 -1.50 -2.73 -9.12
N HIS A 37 -2.76 -2.64 -8.71
CA HIS A 37 -3.15 -2.35 -7.34
C HIS A 37 -3.42 -3.64 -6.57
N LEU A 38 -2.72 -3.82 -5.46
CA LEU A 38 -2.93 -4.94 -4.54
C LEU A 38 -2.96 -4.44 -3.09
N ARG A 39 -3.57 -5.23 -2.21
CA ARG A 39 -3.60 -4.96 -0.77
C ARG A 39 -2.72 -5.97 -0.04
N VAL A 40 -2.04 -5.53 1.01
CA VAL A 40 -1.31 -6.42 1.92
C VAL A 40 -1.86 -6.23 3.31
N VAL A 41 -2.26 -7.33 3.94
CA VAL A 41 -2.74 -7.39 5.32
C VAL A 41 -1.69 -8.15 6.13
N ALA A 42 -1.00 -7.43 7.01
CA ALA A 42 0.00 -7.99 7.91
C ALA A 42 -0.65 -8.68 9.12
N GLN A 43 -0.17 -9.87 9.46
CA GLN A 43 -0.60 -10.68 10.60
C GLN A 43 0.63 -11.31 11.26
N GLN A 44 0.59 -11.65 12.55
CA GLN A 44 1.65 -12.46 13.16
C GLN A 44 1.38 -13.95 12.86
N PHE A 45 2.22 -14.70 12.15
CA PHE A 45 3.50 -14.38 11.46
C PHE A 45 3.36 -14.50 9.93
N ALA A 46 2.29 -13.93 9.38
CA ALA A 46 1.89 -14.10 7.99
C ALA A 46 1.70 -12.76 7.26
N TRP A 47 1.99 -12.77 5.97
CA TRP A 47 1.66 -11.69 5.05
C TRP A 47 0.57 -12.16 4.11
N ASN A 48 -0.63 -11.60 4.23
CA ASN A 48 -1.76 -11.93 3.38
C ASN A 48 -1.83 -10.91 2.24
N VAL A 49 -1.68 -11.36 1.00
CA VAL A 49 -1.66 -10.50 -0.18
C VAL A 49 -2.96 -10.68 -0.94
N HIS A 50 -3.77 -9.63 -1.05
CA HIS A 50 -5.09 -9.61 -1.68
C HIS A 50 -5.03 -8.97 -3.06
N TYR A 51 -5.55 -9.68 -4.06
CA TYR A 51 -5.62 -9.28 -5.46
C TYR A 51 -7.07 -9.04 -5.88
N PRO A 52 -7.37 -7.94 -6.58
CA PRO A 52 -8.72 -7.51 -6.96
C PRO A 52 -9.27 -8.23 -8.21
N GLY A 53 -8.78 -9.44 -8.51
CA GLY A 53 -9.16 -10.17 -9.73
C GLY A 53 -8.94 -9.41 -11.06
N PRO A 54 -9.58 -9.87 -12.16
CA PRO A 54 -9.56 -9.19 -13.45
C PRO A 54 -10.34 -7.87 -13.52
N ASP A 55 -11.31 -7.63 -12.63
CA ASP A 55 -12.10 -6.39 -12.66
C ASP A 55 -11.36 -5.17 -12.06
N GLY A 56 -10.28 -5.44 -11.31
CA GLY A 56 -9.41 -4.42 -10.72
C GLY A 56 -10.02 -3.69 -9.54
N LYS A 57 -11.13 -4.17 -9.00
CA LYS A 57 -11.82 -3.61 -7.83
C LYS A 57 -11.77 -4.62 -6.69
N PHE A 58 -11.60 -4.10 -5.48
CA PHE A 58 -11.64 -4.96 -4.31
C PHE A 58 -13.07 -5.12 -3.81
N GLY A 59 -13.41 -6.33 -3.39
CA GLY A 59 -14.53 -6.59 -2.52
C GLY A 59 -14.38 -5.91 -1.16
N ASP A 60 -15.50 -5.83 -0.44
CA ASP A 60 -15.52 -5.27 0.90
C ASP A 60 -14.81 -6.21 1.88
N ALA A 61 -14.05 -5.62 2.80
CA ALA A 61 -13.41 -6.34 3.90
C ALA A 61 -13.97 -5.86 5.23
N ARG A 62 -14.31 -6.81 6.11
CA ARG A 62 -14.91 -6.55 7.41
C ARG A 62 -14.13 -7.25 8.53
N PRO A 63 -13.74 -6.53 9.61
CA PRO A 63 -12.99 -7.13 10.71
C PRO A 63 -13.69 -8.32 11.38
N ASP A 64 -15.02 -8.31 11.44
CA ASP A 64 -15.84 -9.40 12.00
C ASP A 64 -15.86 -10.68 11.16
N LEU A 65 -15.44 -10.61 9.90
CA LEU A 65 -15.31 -11.78 9.02
C LEU A 65 -13.91 -12.40 9.01
N VAL A 66 -12.98 -11.84 9.78
CA VAL A 66 -11.60 -12.32 9.85
C VAL A 66 -11.58 -13.68 10.54
N ASP A 67 -11.07 -14.67 9.83
CA ASP A 67 -10.73 -15.99 10.35
C ASP A 67 -9.29 -16.32 9.96
N GLU A 68 -8.42 -16.60 10.94
CA GLU A 68 -6.99 -16.74 10.70
C GLU A 68 -6.62 -17.88 9.73
N GLN A 69 -7.49 -18.88 9.58
CA GLN A 69 -7.23 -20.06 8.77
C GLN A 69 -7.94 -19.99 7.41
N GLU A 70 -9.21 -19.56 7.41
CA GLU A 70 -10.08 -19.62 6.23
C GLU A 70 -10.30 -18.26 5.55
N ASN A 71 -10.26 -17.15 6.30
CA ASN A 71 -10.51 -15.80 5.76
C ASN A 71 -9.62 -14.74 6.44
N PRO A 72 -8.29 -14.81 6.27
CA PRO A 72 -7.36 -13.99 7.05
C PRO A 72 -7.42 -12.51 6.68
N ILE A 73 -8.11 -12.14 5.59
CA ILE A 73 -8.27 -10.74 5.17
C ILE A 73 -9.68 -10.19 5.45
N GLY A 74 -10.58 -11.01 6.03
CA GLY A 74 -11.95 -10.61 6.31
C GLY A 74 -12.77 -10.26 5.06
N LEU A 75 -12.47 -10.88 3.91
CA LEU A 75 -13.15 -10.60 2.64
C LEU A 75 -14.63 -11.05 2.72
N ASP A 76 -15.54 -10.13 2.42
CA ASP A 76 -16.96 -10.42 2.26
C ASP A 76 -17.24 -10.93 0.84
N ARG A 77 -17.35 -12.25 0.69
CA ARG A 77 -17.68 -12.93 -0.57
C ARG A 77 -19.08 -12.63 -1.12
N SER A 78 -19.94 -11.97 -0.33
CA SER A 78 -21.25 -11.52 -0.80
C SER A 78 -21.26 -10.12 -1.38
N SER A 79 -20.14 -9.39 -1.30
CA SER A 79 -20.01 -8.04 -1.86
C SER A 79 -19.80 -8.06 -3.37
N ASP A 80 -20.26 -7.00 -4.05
CA ASP A 80 -20.37 -6.94 -5.52
C ASP A 80 -19.06 -7.26 -6.28
N ASN A 81 -17.90 -6.83 -5.76
CA ASN A 81 -16.58 -7.00 -6.43
C ASN A 81 -15.69 -8.06 -5.73
N SER A 82 -16.27 -9.02 -4.99
CA SER A 82 -15.47 -10.01 -4.23
C SER A 82 -15.34 -11.38 -4.90
N SER A 83 -16.02 -11.57 -6.02
CA SER A 83 -16.19 -12.90 -6.63
C SER A 83 -14.91 -13.44 -7.28
N ASP A 84 -14.13 -12.55 -7.88
CA ASP A 84 -12.86 -12.81 -8.55
C ASP A 84 -11.64 -12.48 -7.68
N ASP A 85 -11.87 -11.85 -6.53
CA ASP A 85 -10.85 -11.59 -5.53
C ASP A 85 -10.23 -12.88 -4.99
N PHE A 86 -8.91 -12.87 -4.85
CA PHE A 86 -8.16 -13.96 -4.25
C PHE A 86 -7.00 -13.42 -3.43
N TYR A 87 -6.46 -14.26 -2.55
CA TYR A 87 -5.31 -13.92 -1.76
C TYR A 87 -4.29 -15.04 -1.71
N THR A 88 -3.03 -14.66 -1.45
CA THR A 88 -1.92 -15.58 -1.21
C THR A 88 -1.29 -15.29 0.14
N VAL A 89 -0.77 -16.33 0.78
CA VAL A 89 -0.11 -16.22 2.09
C VAL A 89 1.40 -16.31 1.89
N ASN A 90 2.14 -15.33 2.41
CA ASN A 90 3.61 -15.25 2.37
C ASN A 90 4.21 -15.27 0.96
N GLN A 91 3.41 -15.01 -0.06
CA GLN A 91 3.83 -14.98 -1.46
C GLN A 91 3.24 -13.73 -2.11
N LEU A 92 4.11 -12.88 -2.65
CA LEU A 92 3.73 -11.71 -3.43
C LEU A 92 4.13 -11.94 -4.88
N HIS A 93 3.15 -11.95 -5.79
CA HIS A 93 3.36 -12.11 -7.22
C HIS A 93 3.07 -10.79 -7.91
N VAL A 94 4.05 -10.27 -8.66
CA VAL A 94 3.92 -9.01 -9.40
C VAL A 94 4.36 -9.20 -10.84
N PRO A 95 3.69 -8.56 -11.81
CA PRO A 95 4.11 -8.60 -13.20
C PRO A 95 5.39 -7.78 -13.41
N VAL A 96 6.27 -8.30 -14.27
CA VAL A 96 7.52 -7.64 -14.63
C VAL A 96 7.24 -6.36 -15.43
N ASN A 97 8.02 -5.30 -15.20
CA ASN A 97 7.95 -4.02 -15.92
C ASN A 97 6.59 -3.29 -15.80
N LYS A 98 5.88 -3.44 -14.68
CA LYS A 98 4.66 -2.70 -14.36
C LYS A 98 4.85 -1.90 -13.08
N LYS A 99 4.24 -0.71 -13.02
CA LYS A 99 4.11 0.04 -11.75
C LYS A 99 3.19 -0.75 -10.82
N ILE A 100 3.58 -0.92 -9.57
CA ILE A 100 2.81 -1.63 -8.56
C ILE A 100 2.43 -0.64 -7.47
N ARG A 101 1.16 -0.64 -7.08
CA ARG A 101 0.67 0.07 -5.90
C ARG A 101 0.25 -0.94 -4.85
N ILE A 102 0.77 -0.78 -3.64
CA ILE A 102 0.47 -1.63 -2.51
C ILE A 102 -0.17 -0.77 -1.42
N ASP A 103 -1.43 -1.07 -1.10
CA ASP A 103 -2.06 -0.52 0.10
C ASP A 103 -1.81 -1.51 1.25
N LEU A 104 -1.15 -1.04 2.31
CA LEU A 104 -0.74 -1.86 3.44
C LEU A 104 -1.60 -1.56 4.67
N THR A 105 -2.10 -2.61 5.32
CA THR A 105 -2.77 -2.56 6.62
C THR A 105 -2.34 -3.74 7.50
N SER A 106 -2.76 -3.75 8.75
CA SER A 106 -2.62 -4.89 9.67
C SER A 106 -3.96 -5.23 10.32
N LEU A 107 -4.08 -6.47 10.80
CA LEU A 107 -5.17 -6.90 11.68
C LEU A 107 -4.88 -6.53 13.14
#